data_AF-A0A1F8SPI9-F1
#
_entry.id   AF-A0A1F8SPI9-F1
#
_cell.length_a   1.000
_cell.length_b   1.000
_cell.length_c   1.000
_cell.angle_alpha   90.00
_cell.angle_beta   90.00
_cell.angle_gamma   90.00
#
_symmetry.space_group_name_H-M   'P 1'
#
loop_
_entity.id
_entity.type
_entity.pdbx_description
1 polymer ?
#
loop_
_entity_poly.entity_id
_entity_poly.type
_entity_poly.pdbx_seq_one_letter_code
_entity_poly.pdbx_strand_id
1 'polypeptide(L)'
;MDDNTYECPNCGFVIYPETTHCPQCGQNMYPVEEPTPLIDEEATMVSWGKIMGVVLIGWLVASGIATVIHFIVAEFVAPPFIPDIAKIFLYLAGPLGALVGGYVCAGLARQNEKLLGGLVGVLSLFASILLATHWVRLKLAILFNPGILGVGLLIILAGVCGGWLYEKYSHREEWQEKWRVRGWEDLLYQELLRKVRFNGSTANRLIEYERDLDPQANRLKLIQNAIERWDRDNN
;
A
#
# COMPACT_ATOMS: atom_id res chain seq x y z
N MET A 1 41.88 3.33 20.93
CA MET A 1 42.69 4.17 20.03
C MET A 1 41.99 3.98 18.71
N ASP A 2 41.01 4.84 18.48
CA ASP A 2 39.99 4.59 17.46
C ASP A 2 40.22 5.67 16.41
N ASP A 3 41.14 5.39 15.49
CA ASP A 3 41.36 6.19 14.28
C ASP A 3 40.17 5.98 13.34
N ASN A 4 39.00 6.50 13.72
CA ASN A 4 37.84 6.61 12.85
C ASN A 4 38.04 7.79 11.87
N THR A 5 39.13 7.75 11.12
CA THR A 5 39.35 8.64 9.99
C THR A 5 38.85 7.97 8.72
N TYR A 6 38.28 8.74 7.82
CA TYR A 6 37.78 8.23 6.54
C TYR A 6 38.28 9.12 5.40
N GLU A 7 38.39 8.52 4.21
CA GLU A 7 38.93 9.21 3.04
C GLU A 7 37.82 9.97 2.29
N CYS A 8 38.17 11.16 1.80
CA CYS A 8 37.28 11.95 0.96
C CYS A 8 36.99 11.22 -0.36
N PRO A 9 35.73 10.96 -0.72
CA PRO A 9 35.40 10.26 -1.95
C PRO A 9 35.78 11.05 -3.22
N ASN A 10 35.99 12.37 -3.11
CA ASN A 10 36.35 13.22 -4.24
C ASN A 10 37.87 13.36 -4.42
N CYS A 11 38.65 13.51 -3.34
CA CYS A 11 40.08 13.82 -3.42
C CYS A 11 41.02 12.88 -2.64
N GLY A 12 40.48 11.88 -1.92
CA GLY A 12 41.28 10.91 -1.15
C GLY A 12 41.93 11.47 0.13
N PHE A 13 41.63 12.71 0.52
CA PHE A 13 42.16 13.30 1.74
C PHE A 13 41.58 12.63 3.00
N VAL A 14 42.41 12.37 4.00
CA VAL A 14 42.00 11.75 5.27
C VAL A 14 41.29 12.79 6.14
N ILE A 15 40.03 12.53 6.48
CA ILE A 15 39.13 13.46 7.17
C ILE A 15 38.73 12.89 8.54
N TYR A 16 38.63 13.79 9.52
CA TYR A 16 38.15 13.50 10.85
C TYR A 16 36.62 13.61 10.92
N PRO A 17 35.94 12.80 11.76
CA PRO A 17 34.46 12.72 11.83
C PRO A 17 33.71 14.01 12.06
N GLU A 18 34.35 14.99 12.70
CA GLU A 18 33.74 16.28 13.03
C GLU A 18 33.77 17.31 11.89
N THR A 19 34.36 16.97 10.75
CA THR A 19 34.52 17.93 9.63
C THR A 19 33.36 17.82 8.65
N THR A 20 32.54 18.88 8.55
CA THR A 20 31.40 18.92 7.61
C THR A 20 31.83 19.11 6.16
N HIS A 21 32.99 19.73 5.92
CA HIS A 21 33.52 19.98 4.59
C HIS A 21 34.98 19.51 4.50
N CYS A 22 35.36 18.95 3.36
CA CYS A 22 36.75 18.58 3.11
C CYS A 22 37.63 19.84 3.02
N PRO A 23 38.71 19.95 3.83
CA PRO A 23 39.59 21.13 3.81
C PRO A 23 40.41 21.26 2.52
N GLN A 24 40.58 20.17 1.76
CA GLN A 24 41.39 20.18 0.54
C GLN A 24 40.58 20.51 -0.72
N CYS A 25 39.36 19.98 -0.85
CA CYS A 25 38.55 20.16 -2.08
C CYS A 25 37.20 20.85 -1.85
N GLY A 26 36.83 21.16 -0.60
CA GLY A 26 35.57 21.82 -0.27
C GLY A 26 34.33 20.93 -0.35
N GLN A 27 34.47 19.63 -0.64
CA GLN A 27 33.36 18.68 -0.71
C GLN A 27 32.60 18.64 0.62
N ASN A 28 31.28 18.84 0.59
CA ASN A 28 30.43 18.59 1.76
C ASN A 28 30.35 17.08 2.02
N MET A 29 30.74 16.67 3.22
CA MET A 29 30.86 15.26 3.61
C MET A 29 29.53 14.70 4.13
N TYR A 30 28.63 15.59 4.53
CA TYR A 30 27.24 15.23 4.78
C TYR A 30 26.46 15.43 3.49
N PRO A 31 25.62 14.46 3.08
CA PRO A 31 24.63 14.76 2.06
C PRO A 31 23.89 16.00 2.55
N VAL A 32 23.90 17.07 1.74
CA VAL A 32 22.90 18.11 1.90
C VAL A 32 21.59 17.33 1.88
N GLU A 33 20.86 17.31 2.99
CA GLU A 33 19.46 16.93 2.95
C GLU A 33 18.90 17.82 1.86
N GLU A 34 18.69 17.26 0.66
CA GLU A 34 17.98 17.96 -0.40
C GLU A 34 16.77 18.51 0.33
N PRO A 35 16.54 19.85 0.31
CA PRO A 35 15.35 20.40 0.93
C PRO A 35 14.24 19.59 0.31
N THR A 36 13.63 18.73 1.14
CA THR A 36 12.56 17.83 0.71
C THR A 36 11.68 18.75 -0.08
N PRO A 37 11.48 18.54 -1.40
CA PRO A 37 10.77 19.50 -2.21
C PRO A 37 9.54 19.83 -1.40
N LEU A 38 9.38 21.11 -1.03
CA LEU A 38 8.27 21.56 -0.19
C LEU A 38 7.04 21.01 -0.89
N ILE A 39 6.57 19.85 -0.42
CA ILE A 39 5.46 19.15 -1.02
C ILE A 39 4.37 20.13 -0.72
N ASP A 40 3.88 20.78 -1.78
CA ASP A 40 2.89 21.83 -1.73
C ASP A 40 1.94 21.57 -0.55
N GLU A 41 1.85 22.53 0.37
CA GLU A 41 0.97 22.48 1.54
C GLU A 41 -0.52 22.23 1.16
N GLU A 42 -0.84 22.19 -0.14
CA GLU A 42 -2.11 21.74 -0.72
C GLU A 42 -2.44 20.25 -0.49
N ALA A 43 -1.51 19.40 -0.06
CA ALA A 43 -1.78 17.96 0.12
C ALA A 43 -2.30 17.55 1.52
N THR A 44 -2.65 18.49 2.40
CA THR A 44 -3.16 18.18 3.77
C THR A 44 -4.69 18.16 3.88
N MET A 45 -5.42 18.48 2.82
CA MET A 45 -6.82 18.05 2.75
C MET A 45 -6.84 16.56 2.45
N VAL A 46 -7.06 15.76 3.50
CA VAL A 46 -7.55 14.38 3.39
C VAL A 46 -8.64 14.37 2.32
N SER A 47 -8.29 13.91 1.12
CA SER A 47 -9.22 13.91 0.00
C SER A 47 -10.36 12.99 0.38
N TRP A 48 -11.51 13.57 0.73
CA TRP A 48 -12.71 12.82 1.05
C TRP A 48 -13.04 11.79 -0.04
N GLY A 49 -12.71 12.10 -1.30
CA GLY A 49 -12.80 11.15 -2.41
C GLY A 49 -11.95 9.89 -2.22
N LYS A 50 -10.71 10.02 -1.71
CA LYS A 50 -9.87 8.86 -1.38
C LYS A 50 -10.44 8.04 -0.23
N ILE A 51 -10.89 8.70 0.86
CA ILE A 51 -11.53 7.98 1.98
C ILE A 51 -12.77 7.24 1.51
N MET A 52 -13.66 7.93 0.79
CA MET A 52 -14.90 7.33 0.29
C MET A 52 -14.60 6.19 -0.67
N GLY A 53 -13.65 6.35 -1.59
CA GLY A 53 -13.24 5.27 -2.51
C GLY A 53 -12.74 4.03 -1.77
N VAL A 54 -11.91 4.21 -0.73
CA VAL A 54 -11.39 3.09 0.06
C VAL A 54 -12.45 2.42 0.91
N VAL A 55 -13.36 3.20 1.52
CA VAL A 55 -14.50 2.66 2.28
C VAL A 55 -15.44 1.90 1.36
N LEU A 56 -15.73 2.43 0.16
CA LEU A 56 -16.55 1.75 -0.85
C LEU A 56 -15.93 0.42 -1.28
N ILE A 57 -14.62 0.37 -1.55
CA ILE A 57 -13.93 -0.88 -1.89
C ILE A 57 -14.04 -1.88 -0.73
N GLY A 58 -13.74 -1.45 0.51
CA GLY A 58 -13.86 -2.31 1.68
C GLY A 58 -15.27 -2.85 1.89
N TRP A 59 -16.29 -2.01 1.68
CA TRP A 59 -17.70 -2.40 1.78
C TRP A 59 -18.15 -3.35 0.67
N LEU A 60 -17.69 -3.15 -0.57
CA LEU A 60 -17.97 -4.07 -1.68
C LEU A 60 -17.35 -5.43 -1.43
N VAL A 61 -16.11 -5.49 -0.95
CA VAL A 61 -15.45 -6.75 -0.57
C VAL A 61 -16.22 -7.44 0.56
N ALA A 62 -16.58 -6.70 1.62
CA ALA A 62 -17.35 -7.26 2.73
C ALA A 62 -18.70 -7.84 2.29
N SER A 63 -19.45 -7.07 1.51
CA SER A 63 -20.77 -7.47 1.01
C SER A 63 -20.68 -8.62 0.01
N GLY A 64 -19.67 -8.63 -0.85
CA GLY A 64 -19.39 -9.71 -1.80
C GLY A 64 -19.10 -11.04 -1.09
N ILE A 65 -18.23 -11.02 -0.07
CA ILE A 65 -17.93 -12.22 0.72
C ILE A 65 -19.18 -12.73 1.44
N ALA A 66 -19.91 -11.83 2.12
CA ALA A 66 -21.10 -12.20 2.87
C ALA A 66 -22.19 -12.81 1.97
N THR A 67 -22.39 -12.26 0.76
CA THR A 67 -23.36 -12.76 -0.22
C THR A 67 -22.95 -14.09 -0.83
N VAL A 68 -21.67 -14.27 -1.21
CA VAL A 68 -21.16 -15.55 -1.72
C VAL A 68 -21.33 -16.66 -0.69
N ILE A 69 -20.98 -16.41 0.58
CA ILE A 69 -21.20 -17.39 1.66
C ILE A 69 -22.69 -17.71 1.81
N HIS A 70 -23.56 -16.70 1.76
CA HIS A 70 -25.01 -16.92 1.81
C HIS A 70 -25.52 -17.82 0.68
N PHE A 71 -25.10 -17.57 -0.57
CA PHE A 71 -25.53 -18.39 -1.70
C PHE A 71 -25.00 -19.82 -1.63
N ILE A 72 -23.73 -20.00 -1.24
CA ILE A 72 -23.14 -21.32 -1.04
C ILE A 72 -23.96 -22.09 0.00
N VAL A 73 -24.17 -21.51 1.19
CA VAL A 73 -24.92 -22.19 2.25
C VAL A 73 -26.37 -22.43 1.84
N ALA A 74 -27.01 -21.51 1.13
CA ALA A 74 -28.38 -21.69 0.64
C ALA A 74 -28.49 -22.84 -0.37
N GLU A 75 -27.51 -23.01 -1.26
CA GLU A 75 -27.49 -24.09 -2.26
C GLU A 75 -27.30 -25.47 -1.61
N PHE A 76 -26.41 -25.57 -0.61
CA PHE A 76 -26.13 -26.84 0.07
C PHE A 76 -27.19 -27.25 1.09
N VAL A 77 -28.18 -26.39 1.36
CA VAL A 77 -29.22 -26.62 2.37
C VAL A 77 -30.59 -26.68 1.69
N ALA A 78 -30.92 -27.83 1.12
CA ALA A 78 -32.28 -28.15 0.67
C ALA A 78 -33.28 -28.16 1.88
N PRO A 79 -34.56 -27.76 1.70
CA PRO A 79 -35.55 -27.71 2.80
C PRO A 79 -35.98 -29.14 3.21
N PRO A 80 -36.29 -29.46 4.49
CA PRO A 80 -36.87 -28.62 5.58
C PRO A 80 -36.07 -28.60 6.90
N PHE A 81 -34.87 -29.18 6.95
CA PHE A 81 -34.02 -29.14 8.13
C PHE A 81 -32.73 -28.43 7.76
N ILE A 82 -32.66 -27.11 7.98
CA ILE A 82 -31.36 -26.45 8.10
C ILE A 82 -30.74 -27.07 9.36
N PRO A 83 -29.75 -27.98 9.26
CA PRO A 83 -29.08 -28.48 10.46
C PRO A 83 -28.55 -27.25 11.21
N ASP A 84 -28.61 -27.25 12.54
CA ASP A 84 -28.29 -26.05 13.33
C ASP A 84 -26.89 -25.48 13.00
N ILE A 85 -25.99 -26.33 12.51
CA ILE A 85 -24.69 -25.99 11.94
C ILE A 85 -24.77 -25.00 10.76
N ALA A 86 -25.69 -25.19 9.81
CA ALA A 86 -25.81 -24.29 8.66
C ALA A 86 -26.35 -22.90 9.04
N LYS A 87 -27.17 -22.81 10.10
CA LYS A 87 -27.59 -21.52 10.65
C LYS A 87 -26.39 -20.75 11.20
N ILE A 88 -25.48 -21.45 11.90
CA ILE A 88 -24.26 -20.86 12.44
C ILE A 88 -23.41 -20.26 11.31
N PHE A 89 -23.23 -20.97 10.18
CA PHE A 89 -22.50 -20.44 9.03
C PHE A 89 -23.15 -19.20 8.41
N LEU A 90 -24.48 -19.17 8.29
CA LEU A 90 -25.20 -17.98 7.81
C LEU A 90 -25.02 -16.78 8.76
N TYR A 91 -25.02 -17.01 10.08
CA TYR A 91 -24.78 -15.95 11.07
C TYR A 91 -23.34 -15.42 11.04
N LEU A 92 -22.36 -16.24 10.64
CA LEU A 92 -20.95 -15.85 10.54
C LEU A 92 -20.60 -15.14 9.22
N ALA A 93 -21.43 -15.25 8.19
CA ALA A 93 -21.16 -14.67 6.87
C ALA A 93 -20.96 -13.14 6.92
N GLY A 94 -21.85 -12.41 7.60
CA GLY A 94 -21.77 -10.96 7.77
C GLY A 94 -20.49 -10.52 8.52
N PRO A 95 -20.20 -11.10 9.71
CA PRO A 95 -18.97 -10.84 10.45
C PRO A 95 -17.69 -11.10 9.66
N LEU A 96 -17.59 -12.25 8.98
CA LEU A 96 -16.42 -12.61 8.19
C LEU A 96 -16.22 -11.62 7.04
N GLY A 97 -17.31 -11.26 6.35
CA GLY A 97 -17.28 -10.21 5.32
C GLY A 97 -16.76 -8.88 5.88
N ALA A 98 -17.33 -8.41 6.99
CA ALA A 98 -16.90 -7.16 7.62
C ALA A 98 -15.44 -7.18 8.08
N LEU A 99 -14.96 -8.31 8.61
CA LEU A 99 -13.55 -8.49 8.99
C LEU A 99 -12.61 -8.33 7.80
N VAL A 100 -12.86 -9.05 6.71
CA VAL A 100 -12.02 -8.99 5.51
C VAL A 100 -12.11 -7.61 4.85
N GLY A 101 -13.32 -7.05 4.75
CA GLY A 101 -13.52 -5.71 4.20
C GLY A 101 -12.83 -4.63 5.02
N GLY A 102 -12.87 -4.74 6.36
CA GLY A 102 -12.16 -3.84 7.27
C GLY A 102 -10.64 -3.94 7.12
N TYR A 103 -10.10 -5.15 6.96
CA TYR A 103 -8.68 -5.39 6.70
C TYR A 103 -8.23 -4.75 5.37
N VAL A 104 -8.99 -4.97 4.29
CA VAL A 104 -8.69 -4.38 2.96
C VAL A 104 -8.79 -2.86 3.00
N CYS A 105 -9.83 -2.33 3.63
CA CYS A 105 -10.04 -0.88 3.77
C CYS A 105 -8.88 -0.21 4.51
N ALA A 106 -8.45 -0.79 5.64
CA ALA A 106 -7.30 -0.33 6.40
C ALA A 106 -6.03 -0.31 5.55
N GLY A 107 -5.80 -1.36 4.75
CA GLY A 107 -4.61 -1.43 3.90
C GLY A 107 -4.54 -0.41 2.77
N LEU A 108 -5.69 -0.04 2.22
CA LEU A 108 -5.76 0.98 1.18
C LEU A 108 -5.69 2.40 1.76
N ALA A 109 -6.29 2.65 2.93
CA ALA A 109 -6.37 3.99 3.50
C ALA A 109 -5.09 4.41 4.23
N ARG A 110 -4.37 3.46 4.84
CA ARG A 110 -3.11 3.67 5.56
C ARG A 110 -3.15 4.63 6.74
N GLN A 111 -4.33 5.13 7.11
CA GLN A 111 -4.59 6.04 8.24
C GLN A 111 -5.94 5.69 8.89
N ASN A 112 -6.08 5.94 10.21
CA ASN A 112 -7.32 5.71 10.96
C ASN A 112 -7.92 4.30 10.74
N GLU A 113 -7.06 3.28 10.69
CA GLU A 113 -7.37 1.91 10.24
C GLU A 113 -8.53 1.28 11.01
N LYS A 114 -8.60 1.47 12.34
CA LYS A 114 -9.70 0.98 13.20
C LYS A 114 -11.03 1.65 12.90
N LEU A 115 -11.02 2.97 12.70
CA LEU A 115 -12.23 3.76 12.47
C LEU A 115 -12.82 3.44 11.10
N LEU A 116 -11.96 3.34 10.08
CA LEU A 116 -12.38 2.93 8.73
C LEU A 116 -12.90 1.50 8.70
N GLY A 117 -12.23 0.57 9.39
CA GLY A 117 -12.75 -0.78 9.59
C GLY A 117 -14.12 -0.80 10.28
N GLY A 118 -14.33 0.04 11.29
CA GLY A 118 -15.63 0.23 11.94
C GLY A 118 -16.71 0.77 11.00
N LEU A 119 -16.39 1.75 10.16
CA LEU A 119 -17.31 2.27 9.14
C LEU A 119 -17.71 1.19 8.13
N VAL A 120 -16.76 0.37 7.67
CA VAL A 120 -17.06 -0.79 6.82
C VAL A 120 -17.97 -1.78 7.53
N GLY A 121 -17.76 -2.02 8.82
CA GLY A 121 -18.64 -2.85 9.65
C GLY A 121 -20.08 -2.32 9.72
N VAL A 122 -20.26 -1.00 9.93
CA VAL A 122 -21.57 -0.35 9.96
C VAL A 122 -22.28 -0.45 8.60
N LEU A 123 -21.57 -0.17 7.50
CA LEU A 123 -22.14 -0.31 6.15
C LEU A 123 -22.51 -1.77 5.82
N SER A 124 -21.70 -2.71 6.28
CA SER A 124 -21.95 -4.15 6.12
C SER A 124 -23.16 -4.61 6.93
N LEU A 125 -23.41 -4.02 8.10
CA LEU A 125 -24.62 -4.25 8.89
C LEU A 125 -25.86 -3.80 8.11
N PHE A 126 -25.85 -2.60 7.52
CA PHE A 126 -26.96 -2.13 6.68
C PHE A 126 -27.21 -3.06 5.49
N ALA A 127 -26.14 -3.49 4.79
CA ALA A 127 -26.26 -4.44 3.69
C ALA A 127 -26.86 -5.79 4.15
N SER A 128 -26.44 -6.27 5.32
CA SER A 128 -26.97 -7.52 5.90
C SER A 128 -28.45 -7.41 6.27
N ILE A 129 -28.88 -6.27 6.83
CA ILE A 129 -30.30 -5.99 7.12
C ILE A 129 -31.11 -5.92 5.82
N LEU A 130 -30.61 -5.26 4.79
CA LEU A 130 -31.26 -5.18 3.48
C LEU A 130 -31.40 -6.57 2.84
N LEU A 131 -30.35 -7.39 2.91
CA LEU A 131 -30.39 -8.76 2.40
C LEU A 131 -31.43 -9.60 3.18
N ALA A 132 -31.41 -9.53 4.51
CA ALA A 132 -32.35 -10.28 5.35
C ALA A 132 -33.82 -9.84 5.14
N THR A 133 -34.08 -8.55 4.99
CA THR A 133 -35.45 -8.02 4.81
C THR A 133 -35.98 -8.26 3.40
N HIS A 134 -35.16 -8.04 2.37
CA HIS A 134 -35.61 -8.11 0.98
C HIS A 134 -35.60 -9.54 0.41
N TRP A 135 -34.55 -10.32 0.68
CA TRP A 135 -34.41 -11.69 0.17
C TRP A 135 -35.08 -12.73 1.08
N VAL A 136 -34.84 -12.65 2.39
CA VAL A 136 -35.33 -13.66 3.35
C VAL A 136 -36.74 -13.31 3.88
N ARG A 137 -37.28 -12.13 3.53
CA ARG A 137 -38.60 -11.63 3.97
C ARG A 137 -38.77 -11.61 5.49
N LEU A 138 -37.70 -11.32 6.23
CA LEU A 138 -37.77 -11.13 7.68
C LEU A 138 -38.59 -9.90 8.04
N LYS A 139 -39.48 -10.02 9.02
CA LYS A 139 -40.26 -8.89 9.58
C LYS A 139 -39.33 -7.97 10.38
N LEU A 140 -39.51 -6.65 10.23
CA LEU A 140 -38.71 -5.64 10.95
C LEU A 140 -38.72 -5.83 12.48
N ALA A 141 -39.83 -6.32 13.05
CA ALA A 141 -39.94 -6.58 14.48
C ALA A 141 -38.90 -7.59 15.01
N ILE A 142 -38.42 -8.50 14.15
CA ILE A 142 -37.43 -9.51 14.51
C ILE A 142 -36.03 -8.87 14.69
N LEU A 143 -35.76 -7.70 14.10
CA LEU A 143 -34.49 -6.98 14.25
C LEU A 143 -34.21 -6.54 15.70
N PHE A 144 -35.25 -6.38 16.51
CA PHE A 144 -35.12 -6.03 17.94
C PHE A 144 -34.86 -7.24 18.83
N ASN A 145 -34.76 -8.45 18.26
CA ASN A 145 -34.37 -9.63 19.02
C ASN A 145 -32.93 -9.46 19.54
N PRO A 146 -32.65 -9.69 20.84
CA PRO A 146 -31.31 -9.55 21.40
C PRO A 146 -30.24 -10.37 20.65
N GLY A 147 -30.60 -11.53 20.11
CA GLY A 147 -29.69 -12.34 19.30
C GLY A 147 -29.26 -11.64 18.00
N ILE A 148 -30.19 -10.97 17.31
CA ILE A 148 -29.89 -10.24 16.07
C ILE A 148 -29.09 -8.97 16.36
N LEU A 149 -29.41 -8.28 17.45
CA LEU A 149 -28.61 -7.15 17.92
C LEU A 149 -27.18 -7.58 18.26
N GLY A 150 -27.01 -8.75 18.89
CA GLY A 150 -25.71 -9.35 19.16
C GLY A 150 -24.91 -9.63 17.88
N VAL A 151 -25.56 -10.20 16.86
CA VAL A 151 -24.93 -10.42 15.54
C VAL A 151 -24.56 -9.09 14.89
N GLY A 152 -25.42 -8.08 14.97
CA GLY A 152 -25.14 -6.76 14.41
C GLY A 152 -23.94 -6.08 15.05
N LEU A 153 -23.82 -6.16 16.38
CA LEU A 153 -22.65 -5.70 17.13
C LEU A 153 -21.39 -6.49 16.73
N LEU A 154 -21.52 -7.80 16.55
CA LEU A 154 -20.42 -8.66 16.13
C LEU A 154 -19.91 -8.29 14.72
N ILE A 155 -20.79 -7.91 13.78
CA ILE A 155 -20.40 -7.41 12.46
C ILE A 155 -19.55 -6.13 12.57
N ILE A 156 -19.96 -5.18 13.41
CA ILE A 156 -19.22 -3.93 13.61
C ILE A 156 -17.85 -4.21 14.24
N LEU A 157 -17.82 -5.02 15.30
CA LEU A 157 -16.57 -5.41 15.96
C LEU A 157 -15.63 -6.17 15.03
N ALA A 158 -16.17 -7.02 14.15
CA ALA A 158 -15.38 -7.74 13.16
C ALA A 158 -14.71 -6.76 12.19
N GLY A 159 -15.41 -5.72 11.72
CA GLY A 159 -14.82 -4.66 10.90
C GLY A 159 -13.69 -3.90 11.60
N VAL A 160 -13.89 -3.51 12.86
CA VAL A 160 -12.83 -2.87 13.69
C VAL A 160 -11.65 -3.82 13.88
N CYS A 161 -11.92 -5.10 14.16
CA CYS A 161 -10.91 -6.13 14.31
C CYS A 161 -10.10 -6.32 13.02
N GLY A 162 -10.75 -6.32 11.86
CA GLY A 162 -10.08 -6.37 10.56
C GLY A 162 -9.08 -5.23 10.37
N GLY A 163 -9.49 -4.00 10.70
CA GLY A 163 -8.59 -2.84 10.66
C GLY A 163 -7.43 -2.94 11.65
N TRP A 164 -7.69 -3.41 12.88
CA TRP A 164 -6.66 -3.66 13.88
C TRP A 164 -5.69 -4.78 13.47
N LEU A 165 -6.17 -5.82 12.81
CA LEU A 165 -5.35 -6.94 12.34
C LEU A 165 -4.42 -6.49 11.22
N TYR A 166 -4.87 -5.57 10.37
CA TYR A 166 -4.01 -4.92 9.39
C TYR A 166 -2.91 -4.09 10.07
N GLU A 167 -3.25 -3.25 11.06
CA GLU A 167 -2.29 -2.45 11.83
C GLU A 167 -1.19 -3.33 12.44
N LYS A 168 -1.58 -4.49 13.01
CA LYS A 168 -0.67 -5.37 13.74
C LYS A 168 0.20 -6.25 12.85
N TYR A 169 -0.32 -6.73 11.72
CA TYR A 169 0.36 -7.72 10.89
C TYR A 169 0.87 -7.19 9.55
N SER A 170 0.51 -5.97 9.15
CA SER A 170 1.15 -5.33 8.01
C SER A 170 2.56 -4.86 8.43
N HIS A 171 3.52 -5.78 8.34
CA HIS A 171 4.95 -5.43 8.38
C HIS A 171 5.27 -4.57 7.15
N ARG A 172 5.01 -3.27 7.30
CA ARG A 172 5.06 -2.26 6.23
C ARG A 172 6.47 -2.03 5.69
N GLU A 173 7.51 -2.33 6.47
CA GLU A 173 8.90 -2.01 6.11
C GLU A 173 9.53 -3.08 5.20
N GLU A 174 9.31 -4.36 5.48
CA GLU A 174 10.02 -5.45 4.79
C GLU A 174 9.62 -5.65 3.32
N TRP A 175 8.33 -5.48 2.99
CA TRP A 175 7.86 -5.65 1.62
C TRP A 175 8.06 -4.40 0.77
N GLN A 176 7.94 -3.20 1.34
CA GLN A 176 8.18 -1.97 0.58
C GLN A 176 9.66 -1.78 0.26
N GLU A 177 10.60 -2.13 1.14
CA GLU A 177 12.02 -2.13 0.77
C GLU A 177 12.31 -3.13 -0.36
N LYS A 178 11.74 -4.33 -0.30
CA LYS A 178 11.94 -5.35 -1.35
C LYS A 178 11.45 -4.92 -2.74
N TRP A 179 10.39 -4.12 -2.82
CA TRP A 179 9.81 -3.65 -4.09
C TRP A 179 10.20 -2.20 -4.47
N ARG A 180 10.67 -1.39 -3.51
CA ARG A 180 11.18 -0.02 -3.75
C ARG A 180 12.66 -0.02 -4.14
N VAL A 181 13.41 -1.09 -3.83
CA VAL A 181 14.84 -1.29 -4.18
C VAL A 181 15.03 -1.90 -5.59
N ARG A 182 14.05 -1.71 -6.47
CA ARG A 182 14.29 -1.83 -7.91
C ARG A 182 13.45 -0.79 -8.61
N GLY A 183 13.80 0.48 -8.40
CA GLY A 183 13.19 1.58 -9.15
C GLY A 183 13.30 1.28 -10.63
N TRP A 184 12.35 1.73 -11.44
CA TRP A 184 12.46 1.63 -12.91
C TRP A 184 13.79 2.17 -13.43
N GLU A 185 14.36 3.16 -12.73
CA GLU A 185 15.72 3.65 -12.95
C GLU A 185 16.80 2.59 -12.79
N ASP A 186 16.73 1.71 -11.79
CA ASP A 186 17.71 0.64 -11.57
C ASP A 186 17.61 -0.43 -12.66
N LEU A 187 16.39 -0.74 -13.12
CA LEU A 187 16.18 -1.68 -14.22
C LEU A 187 16.75 -1.14 -15.53
N LEU A 188 16.48 0.14 -15.83
CA LEU A 188 17.03 0.81 -17.01
C LEU A 188 18.55 0.98 -16.90
N TYR A 189 19.06 1.32 -15.71
CA TYR A 189 20.51 1.41 -15.49
C TYR A 189 21.19 0.05 -15.64
N GLN A 190 20.57 -1.04 -15.15
CA GLN A 190 21.06 -2.40 -15.36
C GLN A 190 21.02 -2.81 -16.83
N GLU A 191 20.02 -2.38 -17.59
CA GLU A 191 19.96 -2.59 -19.04
C GLU A 191 21.08 -1.83 -19.76
N LEU A 192 21.26 -0.55 -19.43
CA LEU A 192 22.36 0.25 -19.96
C LEU A 192 23.71 -0.40 -19.64
N LEU A 193 23.92 -0.83 -18.39
CA LEU A 193 25.10 -1.58 -17.98
C LEU A 193 25.28 -2.83 -18.83
N ARG A 194 24.23 -3.64 -19.04
CA ARG A 194 24.31 -4.85 -19.87
C ARG A 194 24.76 -4.52 -21.30
N LYS A 195 24.26 -3.43 -21.88
CA LYS A 195 24.63 -2.94 -23.23
C LYS A 195 26.08 -2.47 -23.29
N VAL A 196 26.57 -1.76 -22.27
CA VAL A 196 27.97 -1.32 -22.17
C VAL A 196 28.91 -2.35 -21.52
N ARG A 197 28.53 -3.64 -21.51
CA ARG A 197 29.31 -4.75 -20.93
C ARG A 197 29.72 -4.53 -19.47
N PHE A 198 28.78 -4.04 -18.68
CA PHE A 198 28.89 -3.72 -17.26
C PHE A 198 29.95 -2.65 -16.92
N ASN A 199 30.33 -1.82 -17.89
CA ASN A 199 31.21 -0.69 -17.64
C ASN A 199 30.44 0.52 -17.09
N GLY A 200 30.43 0.66 -15.76
CA GLY A 200 29.76 1.78 -15.09
C GLY A 200 30.29 3.16 -15.47
N SER A 201 31.58 3.29 -15.79
CA SER A 201 32.14 4.58 -16.22
C SER A 201 31.60 5.02 -17.59
N THR A 202 31.43 4.09 -18.52
CA THR A 202 30.83 4.36 -19.83
C THR A 202 29.34 4.68 -19.70
N ALA A 203 28.61 3.93 -18.86
CA ALA A 203 27.20 4.21 -18.60
C ALA A 203 26.99 5.62 -18.02
N ASN A 204 27.80 6.02 -17.04
CA ASN A 204 27.72 7.36 -16.45
C ASN A 204 28.03 8.46 -17.47
N ARG A 205 29.06 8.28 -18.31
CA ARG A 205 29.39 9.26 -19.36
C ARG A 205 28.28 9.44 -20.39
N LEU A 206 27.55 8.37 -20.71
CA LEU A 206 26.38 8.46 -21.60
C LEU A 206 25.24 9.23 -20.94
N ILE A 207 24.95 8.95 -19.67
CA ILE A 207 23.91 9.66 -18.92
C ILE A 207 24.26 11.15 -18.76
N GLU A 208 25.53 11.46 -18.49
CA GLU A 208 26.03 12.82 -18.30
C GLU A 208 25.98 13.60 -19.61
N TYR A 209 26.32 12.97 -20.73
CA TYR A 209 26.11 13.58 -22.04
C TYR A 209 24.64 13.93 -22.28
N GLU A 210 23.70 13.04 -21.96
CA GLU A 210 22.26 13.34 -22.13
C GLU A 210 21.79 14.47 -21.20
N ARG A 211 22.41 14.61 -20.03
CA ARG A 211 22.14 15.70 -19.10
C ARG A 211 22.62 17.05 -19.63
N ASP A 212 23.74 17.07 -20.33
CA ASP A 212 24.24 18.29 -20.99
C ASP A 212 23.30 18.75 -22.12
N LEU A 213 22.61 17.81 -22.78
CA LEU A 213 21.60 18.13 -23.81
C LEU A 213 20.25 18.56 -23.23
N ASP A 214 19.75 17.90 -22.19
CA ASP A 214 18.47 18.19 -21.55
C ASP A 214 18.65 18.29 -20.01
N PRO A 215 19.08 19.46 -19.49
CA PRO A 215 19.36 19.65 -18.07
C PRO A 215 18.11 19.53 -17.17
N GLN A 216 16.92 19.66 -17.76
CA GLN A 216 15.63 19.58 -17.05
C GLN A 216 15.04 18.16 -17.07
N ALA A 217 15.66 17.22 -17.79
CA ALA A 217 15.17 15.84 -17.85
C ALA A 217 15.37 15.11 -16.52
N ASN A 218 14.33 14.37 -16.13
CA ASN A 218 14.42 13.40 -15.04
C ASN A 218 15.45 12.31 -15.38
N ARG A 219 16.15 11.78 -14.37
CA ARG A 219 17.17 10.73 -14.47
C ARG A 219 16.70 9.51 -15.27
N LEU A 220 15.45 9.08 -15.07
CA LEU A 220 14.85 7.99 -15.85
C LEU A 220 14.88 8.26 -17.36
N LYS A 221 14.53 9.49 -17.79
CA LYS A 221 14.54 9.92 -19.19
C LYS A 221 15.97 10.01 -19.72
N LEU A 222 16.93 10.44 -18.90
CA LEU A 222 18.35 10.47 -19.27
C LEU A 222 18.90 9.06 -19.55
N ILE A 223 18.59 8.09 -18.68
CA ILE A 223 19.01 6.69 -18.88
C ILE A 223 18.35 6.10 -20.13
N GLN A 224 17.06 6.39 -20.35
CA GLN A 224 16.35 5.94 -21.54
C GLN A 224 16.97 6.51 -22.83
N ASN A 225 17.21 7.83 -22.88
CA ASN A 225 17.86 8.47 -24.04
C ASN A 225 19.26 7.89 -24.30
N ALA A 226 20.02 7.63 -23.23
CA ALA A 226 21.35 7.02 -23.33
C ALA A 226 21.30 5.61 -23.94
N ILE A 227 20.29 4.80 -23.58
CA ILE A 227 20.05 3.48 -24.19
C ILE A 227 19.68 3.62 -25.67
N GLU A 228 18.72 4.48 -25.99
CA GLU A 228 18.25 4.69 -27.37
C GLU A 228 19.37 5.19 -28.29
N ARG A 229 20.27 6.02 -27.76
CA ARG A 229 21.46 6.46 -28.49
C ARG A 229 22.46 5.33 -28.67
N TRP A 230 22.79 4.60 -27.60
CA TRP A 230 23.71 3.48 -27.69
C TRP A 230 23.26 2.46 -28.75
N ASP A 231 21.96 2.20 -28.83
CA ASP A 231 21.37 1.31 -29.83
C ASP A 231 21.42 1.87 -31.26
N ARG A 232 21.45 3.19 -31.42
CA ARG A 232 21.63 3.85 -32.72
C ARG A 232 23.08 3.83 -33.17
N ASP A 233 24.01 3.94 -32.23
CA ASP A 233 25.45 4.01 -32.52
C ASP A 233 26.07 2.61 -32.72
N ASN A 234 25.43 1.54 -32.21
CA ASN A 234 25.94 0.17 -32.25
C ASN A 234 25.08 -0.82 -33.08
N ASN A 235 24.06 -0.34 -33.81
CA ASN A 235 23.38 -1.09 -34.88
C ASN A 235 23.97 -0.73 -36.24
#